data_AF-A0A974WLS7-F1
#
_entry.id   AF-A0A974WLS7-F1
#
_cell.length_a   1.000
_cell.length_b   1.000
_cell.length_c   1.000
_cell.angle_alpha   90.00
_cell.angle_beta   90.00
_cell.angle_gamma   90.00
#
_symmetry.space_group_name_H-M   'P 1'
#
loop_
_entity.id
_entity.type
_entity.pdbx_description
1 polymer ?
#
loop_
_entity_poly.entity_id
_entity_poly.type
_entity_poly.pdbx_seq_one_letter_code
_entity_poly.pdbx_strand_id
1 'polypeptide(L)'
;MNTRFSPEASWNLHIGHLKIIFRNLELSKINNGKINLRIDDTNPKKNKKKYKKRIVKEIKKINRINENLFNKNIFYTSNYFYKLFQYLEEINKKNLKKIKKISEGWYKEKKKIINIFKNKISYRIIYKKHYRVGWNWFLYGTYDYTHCISDKIENIYYSICSEEFKKNIHIYNLIINILYKNFKPKQKEVRKLKIKNNILSKSKLKKLIKKKFIKNSNDKKLLIIKNIKIKEFKILKILLKNINKKYKKYIFNKNINLKIENLNEKKIIIKKNFIINKKIIIKNLFFIKKIKK
;
A
#
# COMPACT_ATOMS: atom_id res chain seq x y z
N MET A 1 -4.07 17.01 -11.02
CA MET A 1 -4.59 15.61 -11.06
C MET A 1 -4.02 14.76 -9.93
N ASN A 2 -4.88 14.05 -9.19
CA ASN A 2 -4.48 13.41 -7.93
C ASN A 2 -3.93 11.98 -8.10
N THR A 3 -3.11 11.57 -7.15
CA THR A 3 -2.67 10.18 -6.94
C THR A 3 -3.14 9.70 -5.57
N ARG A 4 -2.89 8.43 -5.20
CA ARG A 4 -3.26 7.91 -3.88
C ARG A 4 -2.23 6.98 -3.27
N PHE A 5 -2.10 7.07 -1.96
CA PHE A 5 -1.45 6.05 -1.14
C PHE A 5 -2.53 5.32 -0.35
N SER A 6 -2.75 4.03 -0.67
CA SER A 6 -3.83 3.24 -0.07
C SER A 6 -3.33 2.05 0.77
N PRO A 7 -2.86 2.27 2.01
CA PRO A 7 -2.40 1.19 2.87
C PRO A 7 -3.55 0.48 3.60
N GLU A 8 -3.45 -0.84 3.73
CA GLU A 8 -4.28 -1.62 4.68
C GLU A 8 -3.78 -1.35 6.11
N ALA A 9 -4.69 -1.03 7.05
CA ALA A 9 -4.36 -0.70 8.44
C ALA A 9 -4.11 -1.94 9.31
N SER A 10 -3.16 -2.77 8.89
CA SER A 10 -2.95 -4.11 9.43
C SER A 10 -1.50 -4.38 9.87
N TRP A 11 -0.58 -3.44 9.61
CA TRP A 11 0.80 -3.41 10.09
C TRP A 11 1.34 -1.97 10.11
N ASN A 12 2.53 -1.77 10.69
CA ASN A 12 3.25 -0.49 10.60
C ASN A 12 3.79 -0.27 9.18
N LEU A 13 3.85 1.00 8.75
CA LEU A 13 4.50 1.34 7.50
C LEU A 13 6.01 1.15 7.61
N HIS A 14 6.65 0.88 6.48
CA HIS A 14 8.08 0.61 6.38
C HIS A 14 8.67 1.27 5.14
N ILE A 15 9.99 1.23 4.99
CA ILE A 15 10.71 1.85 3.88
C ILE A 15 10.16 1.49 2.47
N GLY A 16 9.68 0.26 2.26
CA GLY A 16 8.97 -0.09 1.02
C GLY A 16 7.71 0.77 0.72
N HIS A 17 7.00 1.23 1.75
CA HIS A 17 5.88 2.16 1.59
C HIS A 17 6.36 3.57 1.23
N LEU A 18 7.52 4.01 1.73
CA LEU A 18 8.13 5.28 1.31
C LEU A 18 8.42 5.30 -0.19
N LYS A 19 8.86 4.18 -0.78
CA LYS A 19 9.04 4.06 -2.23
C LYS A 19 7.74 4.38 -2.97
N ILE A 20 6.62 3.83 -2.52
CA ILE A 20 5.31 4.07 -3.12
C ILE A 20 4.85 5.51 -2.92
N ILE A 21 5.02 6.07 -1.71
CA ILE A 21 4.67 7.47 -1.41
C ILE A 21 5.46 8.43 -2.31
N PHE A 22 6.78 8.25 -2.43
CA PHE A 22 7.61 9.11 -3.26
C PHE A 22 7.32 8.96 -4.75
N ARG A 23 6.89 7.79 -5.22
CA ARG A 23 6.42 7.68 -6.60
C ARG A 23 5.09 8.39 -6.83
N ASN A 24 4.14 8.26 -5.90
CA ASN A 24 2.86 8.98 -5.97
C ASN A 24 3.06 10.49 -5.97
N LEU A 25 4.05 10.97 -5.21
CA LEU A 25 4.52 12.36 -5.22
C LEU A 25 4.98 12.79 -6.60
N GLU A 26 5.97 12.09 -7.17
CA GLU A 26 6.52 12.48 -8.47
C GLU A 26 5.44 12.59 -9.55
N LEU A 27 4.51 11.63 -9.57
CA LEU A 27 3.41 11.66 -10.53
C LEU A 27 2.35 12.73 -10.23
N SER A 28 2.10 13.06 -8.96
CA SER A 28 1.15 14.12 -8.63
C SER A 28 1.69 15.50 -9.01
N LYS A 29 3.00 15.72 -8.86
CA LYS A 29 3.67 16.99 -9.21
C LYS A 29 3.62 17.32 -10.71
N ILE A 30 3.60 16.33 -11.60
CA ILE A 30 3.51 16.57 -13.06
C ILE A 30 2.27 17.41 -13.41
N ASN A 31 1.17 17.26 -12.65
CA ASN A 31 -0.11 17.91 -12.92
C ASN A 31 -0.60 18.75 -11.73
N ASN A 32 0.32 19.35 -10.95
CA ASN A 32 0.03 20.16 -9.75
C ASN A 32 -1.01 19.55 -8.79
N GLY A 33 -1.01 18.22 -8.68
CA GLY A 33 -1.94 17.46 -7.86
C GLY A 33 -1.38 17.02 -6.52
N LYS A 34 -2.26 16.47 -5.69
CA LYS A 34 -1.94 15.97 -4.34
C LYS A 34 -2.11 14.46 -4.25
N ILE A 35 -1.63 13.90 -3.14
CA ILE A 35 -1.82 12.49 -2.80
C ILE A 35 -3.03 12.35 -1.84
N ASN A 36 -4.00 11.52 -2.21
CA ASN A 36 -5.03 11.05 -1.30
C ASN A 36 -4.47 9.97 -0.37
N LEU A 37 -4.68 10.10 0.94
CA LEU A 37 -4.51 8.99 1.88
C LEU A 37 -5.82 8.23 1.98
N ARG A 38 -5.88 7.00 1.43
CA ARG A 38 -7.04 6.11 1.57
C ARG A 38 -6.70 4.93 2.47
N ILE A 39 -7.32 4.82 3.63
CA ILE A 39 -7.19 3.60 4.43
C ILE A 39 -7.99 2.49 3.76
N ASP A 40 -7.30 1.46 3.27
CA ASP A 40 -7.95 0.27 2.71
C ASP A 40 -8.49 -0.61 3.84
N ASP A 41 -9.77 -0.40 4.15
CA ASP A 41 -10.48 -1.11 5.20
C ASP A 41 -11.43 -2.21 4.71
N THR A 42 -11.26 -2.70 3.50
CA THR A 42 -12.07 -3.79 2.93
C THR A 42 -12.06 -5.10 3.73
N ASN A 43 -11.04 -5.33 4.58
CA ASN A 43 -10.94 -6.56 5.37
C ASN A 43 -11.19 -6.31 6.87
N PRO A 44 -12.39 -6.61 7.41
CA PRO A 44 -12.69 -6.39 8.83
C PRO A 44 -11.87 -7.30 9.78
N LYS A 45 -11.27 -8.39 9.28
CA LYS A 45 -10.44 -9.30 10.10
C LYS A 45 -9.01 -8.76 10.32
N LYS A 46 -8.50 -7.97 9.38
CA LYS A 46 -7.08 -7.56 9.36
C LYS A 46 -6.85 -6.15 9.90
N ASN A 47 -7.82 -5.26 9.73
CA ASN A 47 -7.70 -3.86 10.12
C ASN A 47 -7.71 -3.68 11.65
N LYS A 48 -6.77 -2.90 12.18
CA LYS A 48 -6.65 -2.61 13.61
C LYS A 48 -6.52 -1.11 13.85
N LYS A 49 -7.32 -0.58 14.79
CA LYS A 49 -7.35 0.84 15.19
C LYS A 49 -5.95 1.40 15.48
N LYS A 50 -5.07 0.61 16.13
CA LYS A 50 -3.68 1.00 16.43
C LYS A 50 -2.83 1.30 15.20
N TYR A 51 -2.94 0.49 14.14
CA TYR A 51 -2.16 0.69 12.92
C TYR A 51 -2.71 1.86 12.10
N LYS A 52 -4.04 2.05 12.08
CA LYS A 52 -4.67 3.24 11.50
C LYS A 52 -4.14 4.52 12.15
N LYS A 53 -4.19 4.63 13.48
CA LYS A 53 -3.63 5.78 14.22
C LYS A 53 -2.16 6.02 13.87
N ARG A 54 -1.38 4.93 13.76
CA ARG A 54 0.05 5.01 13.42
C ARG A 54 0.30 5.52 12.00
N ILE A 55 -0.39 4.96 11.01
CA ILE A 55 -0.32 5.36 9.60
C ILE A 55 -0.60 6.86 9.48
N VAL A 56 -1.70 7.34 10.06
CA VAL A 56 -2.08 8.76 9.99
C VAL A 56 -0.99 9.64 10.63
N LYS A 57 -0.45 9.27 11.79
CA LYS A 57 0.64 10.01 12.44
C LYS A 57 1.90 10.05 11.56
N GLU A 58 2.26 8.95 10.91
CA GLU A 58 3.42 8.86 10.02
C GLU A 58 3.23 9.69 8.75
N ILE A 59 2.04 9.64 8.13
CA ILE A 59 1.73 10.44 6.94
C ILE A 59 1.69 11.93 7.28
N LYS A 60 1.11 12.34 8.41
CA LYS A 60 1.17 13.75 8.87
C LYS A 60 2.61 14.24 9.04
N LYS A 61 3.49 13.42 9.64
CA LYS A 61 4.93 13.74 9.74
C LYS A 61 5.57 13.91 8.36
N ILE A 62 5.28 13.00 7.42
CA ILE A 62 5.79 13.09 6.04
C ILE A 62 5.28 14.35 5.35
N ASN A 63 4.01 14.70 5.56
CA ASN A 63 3.37 15.86 4.94
C ASN A 63 4.04 17.17 5.35
N ARG A 64 4.35 17.32 6.65
CA ARG A 64 5.06 18.48 7.20
C ARG A 64 6.47 18.65 6.63
N ILE A 65 7.14 17.55 6.27
CA ILE A 65 8.51 17.57 5.74
C ILE A 65 8.55 17.85 4.23
N ASN A 66 7.42 17.68 3.52
CA ASN A 66 7.41 17.73 2.05
C ASN A 66 6.25 18.61 1.53
N GLU A 67 6.23 19.90 1.87
CA GLU A 67 5.39 20.89 1.15
C GLU A 67 3.88 20.53 1.06
N ASN A 68 3.29 19.93 2.10
CA ASN A 68 1.85 19.61 2.12
C ASN A 68 1.34 18.76 0.95
N LEU A 69 2.15 17.76 0.59
CA LEU A 69 1.94 16.81 -0.47
C LEU A 69 0.65 15.97 -0.46
N PHE A 70 0.13 15.70 0.73
CA PHE A 70 -1.10 14.95 0.95
C PHE A 70 -2.28 15.90 1.09
N ASN A 71 -3.43 15.50 0.55
CA ASN A 71 -4.70 16.14 0.85
C ASN A 71 -5.00 16.07 2.36
N LYS A 72 -5.67 17.10 2.89
CA LYS A 72 -6.03 17.19 4.32
C LYS A 72 -7.00 16.06 4.71
N ASN A 73 -7.91 15.70 3.80
CA ASN A 73 -8.92 14.69 4.01
C ASN A 73 -8.33 13.28 3.96
N ILE A 74 -8.80 12.42 4.86
CA ILE A 74 -8.46 11.00 4.89
C ILE A 74 -9.66 10.23 4.34
N PHE A 75 -9.42 9.47 3.29
CA PHE A 75 -10.41 8.61 2.67
C PHE A 75 -10.38 7.23 3.30
N TYR A 76 -11.49 6.51 3.14
CA TYR A 76 -11.65 5.14 3.60
C TYR A 76 -12.42 4.40 2.55
N THR A 77 -11.96 3.20 2.21
CA THR A 77 -12.67 2.37 1.25
C THR A 77 -14.09 2.05 1.70
N SER A 78 -14.33 1.95 3.01
CA SER A 78 -15.67 1.71 3.55
C SER A 78 -16.66 2.86 3.37
N ASN A 79 -16.20 4.07 3.01
CA ASN A 79 -17.12 5.13 2.56
C ASN A 79 -17.76 4.79 1.21
N TYR A 80 -17.10 3.93 0.44
CA TYR A 80 -17.51 3.60 -0.91
C TYR A 80 -18.30 2.29 -0.97
N PHE A 81 -18.50 1.58 0.14
CA PHE A 81 -19.13 0.26 0.15
C PHE A 81 -20.49 0.23 -0.56
N TYR A 82 -21.35 1.19 -0.28
CA TYR A 82 -22.63 1.31 -0.97
C TYR A 82 -22.45 1.56 -2.47
N LYS A 83 -21.62 2.54 -2.85
CA LYS A 83 -21.35 2.85 -4.27
C LYS A 83 -20.70 1.69 -5.03
N LEU A 84 -19.81 0.96 -4.37
CA LEU A 84 -19.17 -0.25 -4.87
C LEU A 84 -20.22 -1.34 -5.15
N PHE A 85 -21.21 -1.47 -4.27
CA PHE A 85 -22.32 -2.39 -4.46
C PHE A 85 -23.26 -1.94 -5.59
N GLN A 86 -23.59 -0.65 -5.71
CA GLN A 86 -24.37 -0.14 -6.84
C GLN A 86 -23.70 -0.44 -8.20
N TYR A 87 -22.38 -0.23 -8.29
CA TYR A 87 -21.64 -0.63 -9.50
C TYR A 87 -21.67 -2.14 -9.75
N LEU A 88 -21.80 -2.95 -8.69
CA LEU A 88 -21.93 -4.39 -8.83
C LEU A 88 -23.24 -4.76 -9.54
N GLU A 89 -24.31 -4.10 -9.13
CA GLU A 89 -25.66 -4.27 -9.67
C GLU A 89 -25.71 -3.81 -11.14
N GLU A 90 -25.11 -2.66 -11.45
CA GLU A 90 -25.01 -2.13 -12.81
C GLU A 90 -24.22 -3.05 -13.74
N ILE A 91 -23.06 -3.55 -13.28
CA ILE A 91 -22.19 -4.41 -14.09
C ILE A 91 -22.79 -5.81 -14.27
N ASN A 92 -23.55 -6.31 -13.29
CA ASN A 92 -24.02 -7.70 -13.26
C ASN A 92 -25.55 -7.82 -13.15
N LYS A 93 -26.27 -7.13 -14.05
CA LYS A 93 -27.74 -7.15 -14.11
C LYS A 93 -28.33 -8.56 -14.14
N LYS A 94 -27.68 -9.51 -14.83
CA LYS A 94 -28.14 -10.92 -14.91
C LYS A 94 -28.15 -11.65 -13.56
N ASN A 95 -27.32 -11.25 -12.60
CA ASN A 95 -27.27 -11.87 -11.26
C ASN A 95 -27.87 -10.98 -10.16
N LEU A 96 -28.61 -9.93 -10.52
CA LEU A 96 -29.10 -8.92 -9.57
C LEU A 96 -29.94 -9.52 -8.44
N LYS A 97 -30.89 -10.42 -8.76
CA LYS A 97 -31.72 -11.13 -7.76
C LYS A 97 -30.87 -11.91 -6.76
N LYS A 98 -29.80 -12.55 -7.23
CA LYS A 98 -28.87 -13.30 -6.37
C LYS A 98 -28.04 -12.37 -5.49
N ILE A 99 -27.58 -11.26 -6.04
CA ILE A 99 -26.78 -10.26 -5.32
C ILE A 99 -27.60 -9.61 -4.19
N LYS A 100 -28.87 -9.23 -4.44
CA LYS A 100 -29.78 -8.64 -3.44
C LYS A 100 -30.09 -9.59 -2.27
N LYS A 101 -30.39 -10.87 -2.57
CA LYS A 101 -30.56 -11.90 -1.52
C LYS A 101 -29.32 -12.05 -0.63
N ILE A 102 -28.11 -11.89 -1.19
CA ILE A 102 -26.87 -11.96 -0.40
C ILE A 102 -26.73 -10.74 0.52
N SER A 103 -27.03 -9.53 0.04
CA SER A 103 -26.93 -8.31 0.86
C SER A 103 -27.90 -8.30 2.02
N GLU A 104 -29.08 -8.90 1.86
CA GLU A 104 -30.11 -9.02 2.88
C GLU A 104 -29.83 -10.15 3.90
N GLY A 105 -28.71 -10.89 3.76
CA GLY A 105 -28.28 -11.87 4.74
C GLY A 105 -28.83 -13.29 4.55
N TRP A 106 -29.54 -13.58 3.46
CA TRP A 106 -30.26 -14.85 3.24
C TRP A 106 -29.38 -16.08 2.90
N TYR A 107 -28.05 -16.01 2.99
CA TYR A 107 -27.18 -17.13 2.61
C TYR A 107 -26.51 -17.80 3.82
N LYS A 108 -26.85 -19.07 4.09
CA LYS A 108 -26.09 -19.98 4.97
C LYS A 108 -24.78 -20.45 4.30
N GLU A 109 -23.66 -20.06 4.92
CA GLU A 109 -22.25 -20.52 4.93
C GLU A 109 -21.53 -21.20 3.75
N LYS A 110 -22.17 -21.79 2.73
CA LYS A 110 -21.45 -22.67 1.78
C LYS A 110 -20.77 -21.95 0.59
N LYS A 111 -21.17 -20.73 0.20
CA LYS A 111 -20.43 -19.93 -0.81
C LYS A 111 -20.04 -18.55 -0.28
N LYS A 112 -18.77 -18.39 0.09
CA LYS A 112 -18.18 -17.20 0.73
C LYS A 112 -17.75 -16.11 -0.27
N ILE A 113 -18.08 -16.26 -1.55
CA ILE A 113 -17.49 -15.50 -2.67
C ILE A 113 -18.54 -15.25 -3.75
N ILE A 114 -18.56 -14.02 -4.30
CA ILE A 114 -19.27 -13.68 -5.54
C ILE A 114 -18.24 -13.50 -6.66
N ASN A 115 -18.39 -14.28 -7.74
CA ASN A 115 -17.57 -14.20 -8.94
C ASN A 115 -18.35 -13.49 -10.03
N ILE A 116 -17.74 -12.48 -10.66
CA ILE A 116 -18.43 -11.65 -11.66
C ILE A 116 -17.65 -11.55 -12.97
N PHE A 117 -16.32 -11.61 -12.90
CA PHE A 117 -15.47 -11.54 -14.08
C PHE A 117 -14.72 -12.86 -14.26
N LYS A 118 -15.15 -13.71 -15.22
CA LYS A 118 -14.43 -14.93 -15.62
C LYS A 118 -13.90 -15.76 -14.42
N ASN A 119 -14.77 -16.10 -13.47
CA ASN A 119 -14.44 -16.87 -12.25
C ASN A 119 -13.47 -16.20 -11.26
N LYS A 120 -13.25 -14.88 -11.33
CA LYS A 120 -12.50 -14.12 -10.32
C LYS A 120 -13.41 -13.58 -9.23
N ILE A 121 -12.91 -13.71 -8.01
CA ILE A 121 -13.54 -13.28 -6.76
C ILE A 121 -13.67 -11.75 -6.78
N SER A 122 -14.90 -11.24 -6.90
CA SER A 122 -15.19 -9.80 -6.83
C SER A 122 -15.60 -9.39 -5.41
N TYR A 123 -16.38 -10.22 -4.72
CA TYR A 123 -16.80 -9.99 -3.33
C TYR A 123 -16.59 -11.21 -2.46
N ARG A 124 -16.45 -10.96 -1.15
CA ARG A 124 -16.44 -11.97 -0.10
C ARG A 124 -17.49 -11.65 0.94
N ILE A 125 -18.23 -12.66 1.38
CA ILE A 125 -19.15 -12.54 2.51
C ILE A 125 -18.34 -12.77 3.79
N ILE A 126 -18.37 -11.80 4.71
CA ILE A 126 -17.65 -11.88 5.99
C ILE A 126 -18.59 -11.45 7.11
N TYR A 127 -19.10 -12.42 7.87
CA TYR A 127 -19.88 -12.21 9.10
C TYR A 127 -18.98 -11.73 10.25
N LYS A 128 -18.60 -10.45 10.21
CA LYS A 128 -17.82 -9.80 11.27
C LYS A 128 -18.12 -8.31 11.27
N LYS A 129 -18.40 -7.77 12.46
CA LYS A 129 -18.54 -6.32 12.69
C LYS A 129 -17.39 -5.53 12.05
N HIS A 130 -17.71 -4.64 11.11
CA HIS A 130 -16.76 -3.67 10.58
C HIS A 130 -16.59 -2.54 11.60
N TYR A 131 -15.36 -2.06 11.79
CA TYR A 131 -15.09 -1.03 12.80
C TYR A 131 -15.70 0.34 12.49
N ARG A 132 -16.18 0.58 11.26
CA ARG A 132 -16.84 1.84 10.85
C ARG A 132 -18.31 1.71 10.51
N VAL A 133 -18.72 0.60 9.90
CA VAL A 133 -20.10 0.40 9.42
C VAL A 133 -20.84 -0.63 10.26
N GLY A 134 -20.23 -1.07 11.38
CA GLY A 134 -20.86 -1.97 12.33
C GLY A 134 -21.26 -3.30 11.70
N TRP A 135 -22.47 -3.74 12.03
CA TRP A 135 -23.09 -4.96 11.50
C TRP A 135 -23.92 -4.69 10.23
N ASN A 136 -23.93 -3.46 9.73
CA ASN A 136 -24.74 -3.06 8.57
C ASN A 136 -24.12 -3.53 7.24
N TRP A 137 -23.04 -4.31 7.28
CA TRP A 137 -22.31 -4.69 6.08
C TRP A 137 -21.59 -6.03 6.22
N PHE A 138 -21.86 -6.94 5.28
CA PHE A 138 -21.27 -8.27 5.22
C PHE A 138 -20.57 -8.58 3.89
N LEU A 139 -20.70 -7.70 2.90
CA LEU A 139 -20.24 -7.90 1.52
C LEU A 139 -18.98 -7.10 1.20
N TYR A 140 -17.81 -7.71 1.28
CA TYR A 140 -16.56 -7.00 1.12
C TYR A 140 -15.93 -7.25 -0.24
N GLY A 141 -15.79 -6.19 -1.04
CA GLY A 141 -15.12 -6.26 -2.34
C GLY A 141 -13.67 -6.71 -2.21
N THR A 142 -13.17 -7.46 -3.20
CA THR A 142 -11.75 -7.79 -3.29
C THR A 142 -10.94 -6.58 -3.73
N TYR A 143 -9.62 -6.68 -3.61
CA TYR A 143 -8.72 -5.60 -4.04
C TYR A 143 -8.93 -5.26 -5.51
N ASP A 144 -8.94 -6.25 -6.40
CA ASP A 144 -9.05 -6.03 -7.85
C ASP A 144 -10.34 -5.29 -8.25
N TYR A 145 -11.45 -5.57 -7.55
CA TYR A 145 -12.73 -4.88 -7.78
C TYR A 145 -12.79 -3.50 -7.11
N THR A 146 -12.40 -3.44 -5.85
CA THR A 146 -12.65 -2.26 -5.02
C THR A 146 -11.76 -1.09 -5.41
N HIS A 147 -10.53 -1.42 -5.80
CA HIS A 147 -9.48 -0.44 -6.02
C HIS A 147 -9.76 0.50 -7.20
N CYS A 148 -10.18 -0.03 -8.35
CA CYS A 148 -10.50 0.78 -9.54
C CYS A 148 -11.71 1.70 -9.32
N ILE A 149 -12.74 1.20 -8.65
CA ILE A 149 -13.94 2.01 -8.34
C ILE A 149 -13.61 3.10 -7.33
N SER A 150 -12.83 2.78 -6.29
CA SER A 150 -12.39 3.79 -5.32
C SER A 150 -11.56 4.88 -5.99
N ASP A 151 -10.68 4.49 -6.93
CA ASP A 151 -9.89 5.44 -7.72
C ASP A 151 -10.76 6.33 -8.62
N LYS A 152 -11.89 5.80 -9.14
CA LYS A 152 -12.91 6.59 -9.85
C LYS A 152 -13.57 7.61 -8.97
N ILE A 153 -14.10 7.18 -7.82
CA ILE A 153 -14.81 8.07 -6.90
C ILE A 153 -13.91 9.20 -6.41
N GLU A 154 -12.61 8.93 -6.26
CA GLU A 154 -11.60 9.90 -5.82
C GLU A 154 -10.96 10.73 -6.96
N ASN A 155 -11.40 10.56 -8.21
CA ASN A 155 -10.81 11.22 -9.38
C ASN A 155 -9.28 11.05 -9.47
N ILE A 156 -8.81 9.82 -9.23
CA ILE A 156 -7.40 9.46 -9.31
C ILE A 156 -6.98 9.32 -10.76
N TYR A 157 -5.89 9.98 -11.14
CA TYR A 157 -5.37 9.92 -12.50
C TYR A 157 -4.32 8.82 -12.68
N TYR A 158 -3.34 8.76 -11.78
CA TYR A 158 -2.32 7.71 -11.76
C TYR A 158 -2.57 6.73 -10.63
N SER A 159 -2.98 5.51 -10.99
CA SER A 159 -3.21 4.44 -10.05
C SER A 159 -1.94 3.62 -9.87
N ILE A 160 -1.16 3.95 -8.84
CA ILE A 160 0.11 3.26 -8.56
C ILE A 160 -0.12 1.99 -7.75
N CYS A 161 0.19 0.83 -8.31
CA CYS A 161 0.03 -0.45 -7.65
C CYS A 161 1.36 -1.23 -7.56
N SER A 162 1.34 -2.32 -6.81
CA SER A 162 2.46 -3.27 -6.72
C SER A 162 2.44 -4.21 -7.93
N GLU A 163 3.62 -4.62 -8.44
CA GLU A 163 3.75 -5.56 -9.58
C GLU A 163 3.01 -6.90 -9.36
N GLU A 164 2.67 -7.26 -8.11
CA GLU A 164 1.86 -8.46 -7.82
C GLU A 164 0.46 -8.40 -8.44
N PHE A 165 -0.05 -7.19 -8.72
CA PHE A 165 -1.36 -6.97 -9.33
C PHE A 165 -1.32 -6.93 -10.85
N LYS A 166 -0.13 -7.02 -11.47
CA LYS A 166 0.02 -7.06 -12.94
C LYS A 166 -0.78 -8.21 -13.56
N LYS A 167 -0.85 -9.36 -12.88
CA LYS A 167 -1.60 -10.54 -13.34
C LYS A 167 -3.11 -10.27 -13.50
N ASN A 168 -3.65 -9.29 -12.77
CA ASN A 168 -5.07 -8.96 -12.77
C ASN A 168 -5.36 -7.63 -13.50
N ILE A 169 -4.40 -7.08 -14.27
CA ILE A 169 -4.58 -5.82 -15.01
C ILE A 169 -5.78 -5.87 -15.96
N HIS A 170 -6.07 -7.03 -16.55
CA HIS A 170 -7.23 -7.23 -17.43
C HIS A 170 -8.56 -6.97 -16.71
N ILE A 171 -8.68 -7.34 -15.43
CA ILE A 171 -9.88 -7.07 -14.61
C ILE A 171 -10.00 -5.58 -14.35
N TYR A 172 -8.88 -4.94 -13.99
CA TYR A 172 -8.83 -3.50 -13.80
C TYR A 172 -9.30 -2.79 -15.08
N ASN A 173 -8.71 -3.10 -16.24
CA ASN A 173 -9.06 -2.49 -17.52
C ASN A 173 -10.52 -2.75 -17.91
N LEU A 174 -11.04 -3.95 -17.67
CA LEU A 174 -12.44 -4.27 -17.91
C LEU A 174 -13.37 -3.38 -17.09
N ILE A 175 -13.12 -3.26 -15.77
CA ILE A 175 -13.93 -2.41 -14.90
C ILE A 175 -13.78 -0.93 -15.29
N ILE A 176 -12.56 -0.47 -15.62
CA ILE A 176 -12.34 0.90 -16.09
C ILE A 176 -13.11 1.18 -17.37
N ASN A 177 -13.12 0.26 -18.34
CA ASN A 177 -13.84 0.44 -19.60
C ASN A 177 -15.36 0.54 -19.43
N ILE A 178 -15.92 -0.20 -18.47
CA ILE A 178 -17.35 -0.10 -18.14
C ILE A 178 -17.64 1.23 -17.44
N LEU A 179 -16.77 1.64 -16.51
CA LEU A 179 -17.05 2.76 -15.63
C LEU A 179 -16.71 4.13 -16.26
N TYR A 180 -15.70 4.23 -17.11
CA TYR A 180 -15.21 5.51 -17.60
C TYR A 180 -15.53 5.67 -19.08
N LYS A 181 -16.28 6.73 -19.41
CA LYS A 181 -16.63 7.10 -20.79
C LYS A 181 -15.47 7.80 -21.49
N ASN A 182 -14.97 8.91 -20.92
CA ASN A 182 -14.04 9.80 -21.63
C ASN A 182 -12.60 9.76 -21.09
N PHE A 183 -12.42 9.66 -19.78
CA PHE A 183 -11.10 9.76 -19.15
C PHE A 183 -10.77 8.50 -18.33
N LYS A 184 -9.74 7.74 -18.73
CA LYS A 184 -9.36 6.48 -18.04
C LYS A 184 -8.10 6.68 -17.18
N PRO A 185 -8.12 6.28 -15.88
CA PRO A 185 -6.94 6.34 -15.04
C PRO A 185 -5.84 5.42 -15.58
N LYS A 186 -4.60 5.90 -15.57
CA LYS A 186 -3.44 5.11 -15.98
C LYS A 186 -2.91 4.34 -14.78
N GLN A 187 -3.08 3.02 -14.79
CA GLN A 187 -2.40 2.16 -13.81
C GLN A 187 -0.89 2.14 -14.10
N LYS A 188 -0.08 2.27 -13.04
CA LYS A 188 1.39 2.13 -13.13
C LYS A 188 1.88 1.17 -12.05
N GLU A 189 2.45 0.05 -12.47
CA GLU A 189 3.04 -0.91 -11.55
C GLU A 189 4.38 -0.40 -10.98
N VAL A 190 4.62 -0.70 -9.71
CA VAL A 190 5.89 -0.45 -9.04
C VAL A 190 6.38 -1.76 -8.44
N ARG A 191 7.62 -2.12 -8.78
CA ARG A 191 8.30 -3.27 -8.20
C ARG A 191 8.47 -3.07 -6.70
N LYS A 192 8.18 -4.12 -5.92
CA LYS A 192 8.41 -4.12 -4.47
C LYS A 192 9.88 -3.87 -4.16
N LEU A 193 10.15 -2.99 -3.21
CA LEU A 193 11.50 -2.73 -2.72
C LEU A 193 12.05 -3.99 -2.05
N LYS A 194 13.24 -4.45 -2.47
CA LYS A 194 14.02 -5.48 -1.78
C LYS A 194 15.33 -4.86 -1.30
N ILE A 195 15.60 -5.03 -0.02
CA ILE A 195 16.83 -4.57 0.63
C ILE A 195 17.59 -5.81 1.06
N LYS A 196 18.87 -5.92 0.68
CA LYS A 196 19.72 -7.05 1.07
C LYS A 196 19.74 -7.17 2.61
N ASN A 197 19.75 -8.40 3.12
CA ASN A 197 19.80 -8.74 4.55
C ASN A 197 18.63 -8.20 5.41
N ASN A 198 17.51 -7.82 4.79
CA ASN A 198 16.35 -7.25 5.47
C ASN A 198 15.04 -7.91 5.01
N ILE A 199 14.06 -7.95 5.92
CA ILE A 199 12.72 -8.51 5.67
C ILE A 199 11.68 -7.41 5.77
N LEU A 200 10.98 -7.13 4.67
CA LEU A 200 9.86 -6.18 4.64
C LEU A 200 8.49 -6.86 4.58
N SER A 201 8.44 -8.14 4.22
CA SER A 201 7.17 -8.88 4.13
C SER A 201 6.51 -9.00 5.49
N LYS A 202 5.32 -8.41 5.64
CA LYS A 202 4.47 -8.50 6.83
C LYS A 202 4.28 -9.95 7.32
N SER A 203 4.01 -10.89 6.41
CA SER A 203 3.80 -12.30 6.79
C SER A 203 5.07 -12.93 7.37
N LYS A 204 6.24 -12.62 6.81
CA LYS A 204 7.53 -13.09 7.35
C LYS A 204 7.86 -12.42 8.69
N LEU A 205 7.62 -11.10 8.82
CA LEU A 205 7.83 -10.37 10.08
C LEU A 205 6.95 -10.92 11.22
N LYS A 206 5.69 -11.26 10.93
CA LYS A 206 4.82 -11.93 11.92
C LYS A 206 5.38 -13.28 12.38
N LYS A 207 5.93 -14.08 11.46
CA LYS A 207 6.60 -15.34 11.82
C LYS A 207 7.81 -15.08 12.73
N LEU A 208 8.60 -14.04 12.49
CA LEU A 208 9.73 -13.67 13.35
C LEU A 208 9.31 -13.24 14.76
N ILE A 209 8.18 -12.54 14.90
CA ILE A 209 7.62 -12.21 16.22
C ILE A 209 7.16 -13.48 16.94
N LYS A 210 6.46 -14.38 16.24
CA LYS A 210 6.02 -15.67 16.82
C LYS A 210 7.22 -16.49 17.31
N LYS A 211 8.33 -16.48 16.56
CA LYS A 211 9.59 -17.14 16.92
C LYS A 211 10.48 -16.32 17.88
N LYS A 212 9.98 -15.20 18.45
CA LYS A 212 10.69 -14.31 19.39
C LYS A 212 12.02 -13.70 18.88
N PHE A 213 12.32 -13.74 17.57
CA PHE A 213 13.50 -13.08 16.99
C PHE A 213 13.41 -11.54 17.00
N ILE A 214 12.19 -11.01 17.03
CA ILE A 214 11.89 -9.58 17.22
C ILE A 214 10.79 -9.44 18.27
N LYS A 215 10.86 -8.38 19.08
CA LYS A 215 9.97 -8.17 20.22
C LYS A 215 8.52 -7.99 19.78
N ASN A 216 8.28 -7.11 18.81
CA ASN A 216 6.93 -6.76 18.34
C ASN A 216 6.98 -5.96 17.03
N SER A 217 5.82 -5.47 16.55
CA SER A 217 5.73 -4.69 15.31
C SER A 217 6.44 -3.31 15.38
N ASN A 218 6.81 -2.84 16.57
CA ASN A 218 7.53 -1.60 16.83
C ASN A 218 9.02 -1.83 17.16
N ASP A 219 9.53 -3.05 17.02
CA ASP A 219 10.93 -3.36 17.33
C ASP A 219 11.87 -2.38 16.59
N LYS A 220 12.84 -1.81 17.33
CA LYS A 220 13.78 -0.79 16.82
C LYS A 220 14.59 -1.29 15.62
N LYS A 221 14.81 -2.61 15.53
CA LYS A 221 15.55 -3.26 14.44
C LYS A 221 14.78 -3.29 13.12
N LEU A 222 13.48 -3.02 13.11
CA LEU A 222 12.67 -3.01 11.89
C LEU A 222 12.86 -1.70 11.12
N LEU A 223 12.91 -1.80 9.79
CA LEU A 223 12.92 -0.65 8.87
C LEU A 223 11.53 -0.01 8.70
N ILE A 224 10.82 0.18 9.82
CA ILE A 224 9.52 0.87 9.87
C ILE A 224 9.69 2.40 9.86
N ILE A 225 8.74 3.13 9.29
CA ILE A 225 8.81 4.61 9.20
C ILE A 225 8.99 5.25 10.58
N LYS A 226 8.40 4.64 11.62
CA LYS A 226 8.61 5.04 13.02
C LYS A 226 10.07 5.18 13.42
N ASN A 227 10.91 4.26 12.97
CA ASN A 227 12.29 4.16 13.40
C ASN A 227 13.23 5.03 12.55
N ILE A 228 12.71 5.65 11.47
CA ILE A 228 13.49 6.49 10.55
C ILE A 228 13.53 7.93 11.09
N LYS A 229 14.74 8.45 11.28
CA LYS A 229 14.99 9.84 11.69
C LYS A 229 14.77 10.81 10.52
N ILE A 230 14.57 12.09 10.82
CA ILE A 230 14.29 13.11 9.79
C ILE A 230 15.48 13.26 8.80
N LYS A 231 16.72 13.27 9.30
CA LYS A 231 17.93 13.34 8.45
C LYS A 231 18.01 12.14 7.49
N GLU A 232 17.74 10.93 8.00
CA GLU A 232 17.68 9.70 7.19
C GLU A 232 16.56 9.74 6.15
N PHE A 233 15.42 10.35 6.49
CA PHE A 233 14.30 10.49 5.56
C PHE A 233 14.66 11.33 4.33
N LYS A 234 15.38 12.45 4.49
CA LYS A 234 15.84 13.29 3.37
C LYS A 234 16.74 12.49 2.41
N ILE A 235 17.66 11.71 2.97
CA ILE A 235 18.53 10.81 2.20
C ILE A 235 17.69 9.78 1.45
N LEU A 236 16.81 9.07 2.15
CA LEU A 236 15.94 8.05 1.55
C LEU A 236 15.05 8.61 0.44
N LYS A 237 14.59 9.85 0.54
CA LYS A 237 13.85 10.53 -0.53
C LYS A 237 14.69 10.61 -1.79
N ILE A 238 15.94 11.09 -1.70
CA ILE A 238 16.85 11.18 -2.86
C ILE A 238 17.12 9.78 -3.44
N LEU A 239 17.43 8.80 -2.59
CA LEU A 239 17.71 7.43 -3.03
C LEU A 239 16.52 6.81 -3.75
N LEU A 240 15.34 6.85 -3.14
CA LEU A 240 14.15 6.17 -3.64
C LEU A 240 13.60 6.80 -4.93
N LYS A 241 13.79 8.10 -5.13
CA LYS A 241 13.50 8.79 -6.39
C LYS A 241 14.40 8.26 -7.53
N ASN A 242 15.68 8.07 -7.25
CA ASN A 242 16.67 7.70 -8.27
C ASN A 242 16.65 6.21 -8.67
N ILE A 243 15.98 5.33 -7.92
CA ILE A 243 15.88 3.88 -8.22
C ILE A 243 15.29 3.55 -9.60
N ASN A 244 14.67 4.51 -10.28
CA ASN A 244 14.03 4.29 -11.59
C ASN A 244 14.72 5.01 -12.75
N LYS A 245 15.74 5.83 -12.46
CA LYS A 245 16.56 6.40 -13.53
C LYS A 245 17.71 5.43 -13.77
N LYS A 246 17.98 5.12 -15.03
CA LYS A 246 19.01 4.16 -15.51
C LYS A 246 20.44 4.66 -15.26
N TYR A 247 20.74 5.19 -14.07
CA TYR A 247 22.02 5.78 -13.71
C TYR A 247 22.75 4.92 -12.67
N LYS A 248 23.97 4.50 -13.02
CA LYS A 248 25.03 4.04 -12.10
C LYS A 248 25.64 5.22 -11.30
N LYS A 249 24.85 6.23 -10.88
CA LYS A 249 25.41 7.41 -10.21
C LYS A 249 25.61 7.14 -8.72
N TYR A 250 26.87 7.09 -8.30
CA TYR A 250 27.29 7.30 -6.91
C TYR A 250 26.71 8.63 -6.43
N ILE A 251 25.88 8.62 -5.39
CA ILE A 251 25.40 9.87 -4.77
C ILE A 251 26.49 10.29 -3.80
N PHE A 252 27.50 10.98 -4.32
CA PHE A 252 28.44 11.77 -3.53
C PHE A 252 27.80 13.16 -3.35
N ASN A 253 27.31 13.42 -2.16
CA ASN A 253 27.11 14.80 -1.70
C ASN A 253 28.14 14.99 -0.60
N LYS A 254 28.88 16.11 -0.56
CA LYS A 254 30.09 16.36 0.28
C LYS A 254 29.97 15.98 1.77
N ASN A 255 28.76 15.74 2.30
CA ASN A 255 28.50 15.35 3.69
C ASN A 255 27.94 13.91 3.87
N ILE A 256 27.80 13.13 2.81
CA ILE A 256 27.13 11.81 2.82
C ILE A 256 27.86 10.84 1.86
N ASN A 257 28.78 10.03 2.39
CA ASN A 257 29.41 8.93 1.65
C ASN A 257 28.52 7.68 1.67
N LEU A 258 27.59 7.60 0.70
CA LEU A 258 26.75 6.43 0.46
C LEU A 258 27.30 5.61 -0.70
N LYS A 259 27.99 4.49 -0.40
CA LYS A 259 28.38 3.51 -1.44
C LYS A 259 27.18 2.60 -1.75
N ILE A 260 26.41 2.99 -2.77
CA ILE A 260 25.28 2.23 -3.31
C ILE A 260 25.77 1.50 -4.55
N GLU A 261 25.97 0.19 -4.42
CA GLU A 261 26.31 -0.64 -5.56
C GLU A 261 25.04 -1.22 -6.19
N ASN A 262 24.88 -1.02 -7.50
CA ASN A 262 23.77 -1.48 -8.34
C ASN A 262 22.37 -0.96 -7.94
N LEU A 263 21.98 0.19 -8.51
CA LEU A 263 20.60 0.68 -8.55
C LEU A 263 19.78 -0.04 -9.64
N ASN A 264 19.72 -1.38 -9.60
CA ASN A 264 18.75 -2.10 -10.41
C ASN A 264 17.44 -2.20 -9.63
N GLU A 265 16.29 -2.07 -10.30
CA GLU A 265 14.94 -2.04 -9.68
C GLU A 265 14.66 -3.17 -8.67
N LYS A 266 15.46 -4.24 -8.72
CA LYS A 266 15.34 -5.48 -7.96
C LYS A 266 16.07 -5.52 -6.62
N LYS A 267 17.16 -4.76 -6.39
CA LYS A 267 18.00 -4.89 -5.17
C LYS A 267 18.74 -3.58 -4.86
N ILE A 268 18.65 -3.09 -3.62
CA ILE A 268 19.60 -2.09 -3.09
C ILE A 268 20.62 -2.82 -2.21
N ILE A 269 21.91 -2.67 -2.54
CA ILE A 269 23.02 -3.11 -1.70
C ILE A 269 23.59 -1.88 -0.99
N ILE A 270 23.48 -1.85 0.33
CA ILE A 270 24.12 -0.85 1.18
C ILE A 270 25.38 -1.51 1.74
N LYS A 271 26.57 -1.19 1.18
CA LYS A 271 27.85 -1.65 1.75
C LYS A 271 28.28 -0.71 2.88
N LYS A 272 28.89 -1.28 3.92
CA LYS A 272 29.44 -0.58 5.09
C LYS A 272 30.39 0.53 4.63
N ASN A 273 30.10 1.77 5.03
CA ASN A 273 31.02 2.80 5.54
C ASN A 273 30.26 4.10 5.75
N PHE A 274 29.24 4.04 6.61
CA PHE A 274 28.63 5.24 7.15
C PHE A 274 29.47 5.71 8.33
N ILE A 275 30.11 6.86 8.20
CA ILE A 275 30.45 7.70 9.35
C ILE A 275 29.26 8.63 9.58
N ILE A 276 28.14 8.07 10.01
CA ILE A 276 27.14 8.81 10.80
C ILE A 276 27.06 8.06 12.10
N ASN A 277 27.97 8.45 13.00
CA ASN A 277 28.14 8.02 14.38
C ASN A 277 27.92 6.51 14.62
N LYS A 278 29.03 5.75 14.77
CA LYS A 278 29.15 4.28 14.90
C LYS A 278 28.03 3.57 15.69
N LYS A 279 27.36 4.24 16.63
CA LYS A 279 26.25 3.69 17.45
C LYS A 279 24.91 3.46 16.72
N ILE A 280 24.59 4.16 15.61
CA ILE A 280 23.20 4.20 15.08
C ILE A 280 22.91 3.10 14.04
N ILE A 281 23.90 2.73 13.23
CA ILE A 281 23.69 1.91 12.03
C ILE A 281 23.93 0.42 12.29
N ILE A 282 24.75 0.08 13.28
CA ILE A 282 25.04 -1.31 13.68
C ILE A 282 23.78 -2.00 14.24
N LYS A 283 22.80 -1.26 14.79
CA LYS A 283 21.62 -1.86 15.44
C LYS A 283 20.53 -2.37 14.48
N ASN A 284 20.43 -1.85 13.27
CA ASN A 284 19.22 -2.00 12.44
C ASN A 284 19.41 -2.68 11.07
N LEU A 285 20.64 -2.99 10.64
CA LEU A 285 20.91 -3.47 9.27
C LEU A 285 21.33 -4.94 9.15
N PHE A 286 21.52 -5.65 10.28
CA PHE A 286 21.88 -7.06 10.29
C PHE A 286 20.74 -7.90 10.86
N PHE A 287 19.74 -8.22 10.04
CA PHE A 287 18.71 -9.19 10.47
C PHE A 287 19.00 -10.63 10.00
N ILE A 288 19.82 -10.82 8.96
CA ILE A 288 20.06 -12.14 8.37
C ILE A 288 21.56 -12.36 8.18
N LYS A 289 22.29 -12.65 9.26
CA LYS A 289 23.56 -13.40 9.15
C LYS A 289 23.53 -14.74 9.89
N LYS A 290 22.54 -15.00 10.77
CA LYS A 290 22.49 -16.18 11.66
C LYS A 290 21.24 -17.08 11.52
N ILE A 291 20.58 -17.11 10.36
CA ILE A 291 19.49 -18.09 10.10
C ILE A 291 19.94 -19.05 8.99
N LYS A 292 21.11 -19.63 9.19
CA LYS A 292 21.62 -20.81 8.49
C LYS A 292 22.34 -21.63 9.56
N LYS A 293 21.57 -22.46 10.24
CA LYS A 293 21.88 -23.74 10.89
C LYS A 293 20.51 -24.27 11.31
#